data_AF-A0A840MWL5-F1
#
_entry.id   AF-A0A840MWL5-F1
#
_cell.length_a   1.000
_cell.length_b   1.000
_cell.length_c   1.000
_cell.angle_alpha   90.00
_cell.angle_beta   90.00
_cell.angle_gamma   90.00
#
_symmetry.space_group_name_H-M   'P 1'
#
loop_
_entity.id
_entity.type
_entity.pdbx_description
1 polymer ?
#
loop_
_entity_poly.entity_id
_entity_poly.type
_entity_poly.pdbx_seq_one_letter_code
_entity_poly.pdbx_strand_id
1 'polypeptide(L)' 'MKLIIEATGTIEHIHGFPARVWKGRTESGIEVTCWIPIVQTRRDADNAEFERELNEIEVRRELVSIDMRMIL' A
#
# COMPACT_ATOMS: atom_id res chain seq x y z
N MET A 1 11.83 -16.45 -3.14
CA MET A 1 12.07 -15.21 -2.37
C MET A 1 10.83 -14.94 -1.52
N LYS A 2 11.01 -14.60 -0.24
CA LYS A 2 9.94 -14.35 0.72
C LYS A 2 10.05 -12.92 1.24
N LEU A 3 8.90 -12.24 1.35
CA LEU A 3 8.75 -10.92 1.92
C LEU A 3 7.80 -11.00 3.10
N ILE A 4 8.07 -10.22 4.14
CA ILE A 4 7.11 -9.92 5.21
C ILE A 4 6.84 -8.43 5.09
N ILE A 5 5.58 -8.07 4.85
CA ILE A 5 5.14 -6.71 4.56
C ILE A 5 3.97 -6.33 5.45
N GLU A 6 3.92 -5.05 5.81
CA GLU A 6 2.91 -4.43 6.65
C GLU A 6 2.28 -3.26 5.87
N ALA A 7 0.98 -3.08 6.08
CA ALA A 7 0.22 -2.02 5.43
C ALA A 7 0.44 -0.68 6.14
N THR A 8 0.73 0.39 5.38
CA THR A 8 1.11 1.70 5.96
C THR A 8 0.00 2.75 5.90
N GLY A 9 -1.17 2.42 5.33
CA GLY A 9 -2.28 3.38 5.13
C GLY A 9 -2.05 4.40 4.01
N THR A 10 -0.93 4.32 3.29
CA THR A 10 -0.62 5.25 2.21
C THR A 10 -1.13 4.70 0.88
N ILE A 11 -1.73 5.58 0.06
CA ILE A 11 -2.11 5.26 -1.32
C ILE A 11 -1.43 6.27 -2.24
N GLU A 12 -0.67 5.75 -3.21
CA GLU A 12 0.02 6.54 -4.23
C GLU A 12 -0.53 6.22 -5.62
N HIS A 13 -0.42 7.16 -6.57
CA HIS A 13 -0.79 6.91 -7.96
C HIS A 13 0.45 6.56 -8.77
N ILE A 14 0.56 5.31 -9.19
CA ILE A 14 1.66 4.81 -10.02
C ILE A 14 1.15 4.58 -11.43
N HIS A 15 1.76 5.24 -12.42
CA HIS A 15 1.31 5.22 -13.82
C HIS A 15 -0.20 5.53 -14.00
N GLY A 16 -0.74 6.40 -13.15
CA GLY A 16 -2.16 6.79 -13.16
C GLY A 16 -3.11 5.86 -12.41
N PHE A 17 -2.61 4.78 -11.80
CA PHE A 17 -3.43 3.83 -11.02
C PHE A 17 -3.14 3.95 -9.52
N PRO A 18 -4.18 3.99 -8.66
CA PRO A 18 -3.98 4.00 -7.22
C PRO A 18 -3.42 2.64 -6.76
N ALA A 19 -2.38 2.68 -5.95
CA ALA A 19 -1.76 1.52 -5.33
C ALA A 19 -1.53 1.77 -3.84
N ARG A 20 -1.83 0.78 -3.01
CA ARG A 20 -1.50 0.80 -1.58
C ARG A 20 0.01 0.67 -1.43
N VAL A 21 0.62 1.50 -0.61
CA VAL A 21 2.05 1.40 -0.29
C VAL A 21 2.20 0.55 0.96
N TRP A 22 2.82 -0.61 0.83
CA TRP A 22 3.15 -1.49 1.96
C TRP A 22 4.66 -1.55 2.11
N LYS A 23 5.15 -1.65 3.34
CA LYS A 23 6.59 -1.68 3.64
C LYS A 23 6.96 -2.97 4.32
N GLY A 24 8.17 -3.42 4.12
CA GLY A 24 8.61 -4.68 4.73
C GLY A 24 10.05 -4.99 4.44
N ARG A 25 10.40 -6.26 4.62
CA ARG A 25 11.76 -6.75 4.41
C ARG A 25 11.77 -8.14 3.79
N THR A 26 12.85 -8.46 3.08
CA THR A 26 13.19 -9.85 2.74
C THR A 26 13.60 -10.62 3.99
N GLU A 27 13.61 -11.95 3.91
CA GLU A 27 14.13 -12.79 4.99
C GLU A 27 15.60 -12.51 5.33
N SER A 28 16.40 -12.04 4.37
CA SER A 28 17.78 -11.60 4.57
C SER A 28 17.92 -10.16 5.09
N GLY A 29 16.81 -9.48 5.39
CA GLY A 29 16.80 -8.15 6.00
C GLY A 29 16.84 -6.96 5.03
N ILE A 30 16.69 -7.18 3.72
CA ILE A 30 16.69 -6.09 2.74
C ILE A 30 15.33 -5.38 2.79
N GLU A 31 15.34 -4.07 2.99
CA GLU A 31 14.12 -3.26 3.01
C GLU A 31 13.45 -3.18 1.65
N VAL A 32 12.11 -3.26 1.64
CA VAL A 32 11.30 -3.17 0.44
C VAL A 32 10.10 -2.24 0.64
N THR A 33 9.75 -1.55 -0.44
CA THR A 33 8.49 -0.83 -0.61
C THR A 33 7.69 -1.51 -1.72
N CYS A 34 6.42 -1.78 -1.48
CA CYS A 34 5.54 -2.47 -2.40
C CYS A 34 4.36 -1.57 -2.75
N TRP A 35 4.15 -1.30 -4.06
CA TRP A 35 2.95 -0.65 -4.57
C TRP A 35 1.97 -1.72 -5.03
N ILE A 36 0.92 -1.92 -4.24
CA ILE A 36 -0.03 -3.01 -4.41
C ILE A 36 -1.36 -2.47 -4.92
N PRO A 37 -1.69 -2.63 -6.21
CA PRO A 37 -2.96 -2.17 -6.76
C PRO A 37 -4.14 -2.99 -6.25
N ILE A 38 -3.93 -4.30 -6.01
CA ILE A 38 -4.97 -5.24 -5.59
C ILE A 38 -4.39 -6.20 -4.55
N VAL A 39 -5.12 -6.40 -3.45
CA VAL A 39 -4.85 -7.45 -2.46
C VAL A 39 -6.08 -8.36 -2.42
N GLN A 40 -5.87 -9.67 -2.44
CA GLN A 40 -6.93 -10.67 -2.39
C GLN A 40 -6.52 -11.82 -1.48
N THR A 41 -7.47 -12.35 -0.72
CA THR A 41 -7.29 -13.60 0.00
C THR A 41 -7.81 -14.78 -0.84
N ARG A 42 -7.61 -16.00 -0.34
CA ARG A 42 -8.20 -17.18 -0.98
C ARG A 42 -9.72 -17.16 -0.87
N ARG A 43 -10.40 -17.80 -1.82
CA ARG A 43 -11.86 -17.88 -1.85
C ARG A 43 -12.46 -18.56 -0.59
N ASP A 44 -11.73 -19.49 -0.01
CA ASP A 44 -12.12 -20.27 1.17
C ASP A 44 -11.69 -19.64 2.50
N ALA A 45 -11.03 -18.47 2.47
CA ALA A 45 -10.66 -17.74 3.67
C ALA A 45 -11.81 -16.86 4.20
N ASP A 46 -11.68 -16.39 5.44
CA ASP A 46 -12.58 -15.38 6.00
C ASP A 46 -12.27 -14.01 5.37
N ASN A 47 -12.97 -13.72 4.27
CA ASN A 47 -12.82 -12.46 3.55
C ASN A 47 -13.41 -11.27 4.35
N ALA A 48 -14.37 -11.52 5.25
CA ALA A 48 -14.99 -10.46 6.04
C ALA A 48 -14.06 -9.97 7.15
N GLU A 49 -13.36 -10.89 7.82
CA GLU A 49 -12.30 -10.56 8.77
C GLU A 49 -11.15 -9.81 8.10
N PHE A 50 -10.69 -10.28 6.94
CA PHE A 50 -9.64 -9.60 6.19
C PHE A 50 -10.03 -8.16 5.79
N GLU A 51 -11.23 -7.94 5.26
CA GLU A 51 -11.71 -6.60 4.91
C GLU A 51 -11.83 -5.70 6.15
N ARG A 52 -12.24 -6.25 7.30
CA ARG A 52 -12.28 -5.49 8.55
C ARG A 52 -10.88 -5.02 8.95
N GLU A 53 -9.91 -5.92 9.02
CA GLU A 53 -8.51 -5.59 9.35
C GLU A 53 -7.91 -4.57 8.37
N LEU A 54 -8.21 -4.72 7.08
CA LEU A 54 -7.73 -3.80 6.05
C LEU A 54 -8.32 -2.39 6.17
N ASN A 55 -9.59 -2.26 6.59
CA ASN A 55 -10.28 -0.98 6.76
C ASN A 55 -9.98 -0.27 8.09
N GLU A 56 -9.46 -0.99 9.10
CA GLU A 56 -8.97 -0.37 10.35
C GLU A 56 -7.72 0.51 10.11
N ILE A 57 -7.05 0.32 8.98
CA ILE A 57 -5.87 1.10 8.61
C ILE A 57 -6.31 2.48 8.14
N GLU A 58 -5.98 3.50 8.93
CA GLU A 58 -6.24 4.90 8.59
C GLU A 58 -5.55 5.27 7.27
N VAL A 59 -6.35 5.59 6.26
CA VAL A 59 -5.81 5.99 4.96
C VAL A 59 -5.34 7.44 5.01
N ARG A 60 -4.02 7.63 4.99
CA ARG A 60 -3.41 8.96 4.87
C ARG A 60 -3.40 9.40 3.42
N ARG A 61 -4.29 10.33 3.08
CA ARG A 61 -4.24 11.08 1.83
C ARG A 61 -3.26 12.23 2.01
N GLU A 62 -2.01 12.03 1.63
CA GLU A 62 -1.07 13.15 1.53
C GLU A 62 -1.47 14.01 0.33
N LEU A 63 -1.98 15.20 0.60
CA LEU A 63 -2.15 16.24 -0.41
C LEU A 63 -0.76 16.70 -0.81
N VAL A 64 -0.24 16.17 -1.91
CA VAL A 64 0.99 16.68 -2.53
C VAL A 64 0.65 18.04 -3.15
N SER A 65 0.94 19.13 -2.44
CA SER A 65 0.91 20.47 -3.02
C SER A 65 2.13 20.63 -3.92
N ILE A 66 1.92 20.76 -5.22
CA ILE A 66 2.98 21.14 -6.16
C ILE A 66 2.98 22.67 -6.25
N ASP A 67 4.14 23.31 -6.08
CA ASP A 67 4.27 24.75 -6.31
C ASP A 67 4.05 25.04 -7.80
N MET A 68 3.01 25.81 -8.14
CA MET A 68 2.69 26.17 -9.53
C MET A 68 3.81 26.93 -10.23
N ARG A 69 4.74 27.57 -9.50
CA ARG A 69 5.92 28.23 -10.09
C ARG A 69 6.94 27.25 -10.66
N MET A 70 6.81 25.94 -10.39
CA MET A 70 7.67 24.91 -10.98
C MET A 70 7.13 24.41 -12.34
N ILE A 71 5.92 24.81 -12.75
CA ILE A 71 5.26 24.35 -13.98
C ILE A 71 5.08 25.50 -15.00
N LEU A 72 5.22 26.76 -14.58
CA LEU A 72 5.06 27.96 -15.41
C LEU A 72 6.39 28.67 -15.69
#